data_AF-A0A537P3I2-F1
#
_entry.id   AF-A0A537P3I2-F1
#
_cell.length_a   1.000
_cell.length_b   1.000
_cell.length_c   1.000
_cell.angle_alpha   90.00
_cell.angle_beta   90.00
_cell.angle_gamma   90.00
#
_symmetry.space_group_name_H-M   'P 1'
#
loop_
_entity.id
_entity.type
_entity.pdbx_description
1 polymer ?
#
loop_
_entity_poly.entity_id
_entity_poly.type
_entity_poly.pdbx_seq_one_letter_code
_entity_poly.pdbx_strand_id
1 'polypeptide(L)'
;PYAGLHLDEERRGDILIRTDAIPDDWKNDNIFYHLLGHYAGQFSGRRIPVISGLPPQKTMDSLKALSAAAATSGGVAMWHAQGITPEAKTLDHAFQGGAPGAILELTSALLAKARQDLTSAADGPLDMVALGTPHFSLTEFERLMPFIDGRRLKPGLAFYISTSRHVRHEAATRGWLGDLEKFGATVIADTCTYYSPAVRRCRGHIMTNSAKWAYYAPGMLGVEVSFGSLAECVESAVRGEVWRDPRLWTNGLP
;
A
#
# COMPACT_ATOMS: atom_id res chain seq x y z
N PRO A 1 -26.29 -3.10 -18.06
CA PRO A 1 -25.78 -4.33 -18.70
C PRO A 1 -25.73 -5.49 -17.69
N TYR A 2 -26.22 -6.68 -18.09
CA TYR A 2 -26.25 -7.91 -17.30
C TYR A 2 -25.05 -8.79 -17.69
N ALA A 3 -23.86 -8.47 -17.18
CA ALA A 3 -22.61 -9.14 -17.58
C ALA A 3 -21.48 -8.97 -16.56
N GLY A 4 -20.52 -9.91 -16.58
CA GLY A 4 -19.30 -9.86 -15.77
C GLY A 4 -19.58 -9.81 -14.27
N LEU A 5 -18.73 -9.12 -13.50
CA LEU A 5 -18.83 -9.01 -12.03
C LEU A 5 -20.12 -8.35 -11.51
N HIS A 6 -21.04 -7.93 -12.38
CA HIS A 6 -22.40 -7.56 -11.98
C HIS A 6 -23.28 -8.79 -11.67
N LEU A 7 -22.89 -9.97 -12.14
CA LEU A 7 -23.55 -11.25 -11.92
C LEU A 7 -22.86 -11.98 -10.76
N ASP A 8 -23.63 -12.54 -9.84
CA ASP A 8 -23.07 -13.22 -8.67
C ASP A 8 -22.27 -14.47 -9.09
N GLU A 9 -22.70 -15.17 -10.14
CA GLU A 9 -22.01 -16.36 -10.67
C GLU A 9 -20.60 -16.03 -11.21
N GLU A 10 -20.41 -14.81 -11.71
CA GLU A 10 -19.13 -14.34 -12.26
C GLU A 10 -18.17 -13.83 -11.17
N ARG A 11 -18.60 -13.80 -9.90
CA ARG A 11 -17.76 -13.41 -8.75
C ARG A 11 -17.08 -14.57 -8.05
N ARG A 12 -17.24 -15.79 -8.56
CA ARG A 12 -16.64 -17.01 -8.01
C ARG A 12 -15.11 -16.89 -7.93
N GLY A 13 -14.56 -17.12 -6.74
CA GLY A 13 -13.12 -17.26 -6.53
C GLY A 13 -12.52 -18.41 -7.34
N ASP A 14 -11.25 -18.29 -7.72
CA ASP A 14 -10.57 -19.31 -8.53
C ASP A 14 -9.16 -19.66 -8.04
N ILE A 15 -8.48 -18.74 -7.36
CA ILE A 15 -7.18 -19.01 -6.71
C ILE A 15 -7.33 -18.84 -5.21
N LEU A 16 -6.80 -19.76 -4.43
CA LEU A 16 -6.63 -19.59 -2.98
C LEU A 16 -5.22 -19.10 -2.67
N ILE A 17 -5.08 -17.96 -1.99
CA ILE A 17 -3.84 -17.48 -1.40
C ILE A 17 -3.94 -17.68 0.12
N ARG A 18 -3.03 -18.48 0.67
CA ARG A 18 -2.93 -18.73 2.11
C ARG A 18 -1.84 -17.89 2.73
N THR A 19 -2.14 -17.27 3.86
CA THR A 19 -1.22 -16.38 4.58
C THR A 19 -0.82 -16.93 5.95
N ASP A 20 -1.12 -18.20 6.22
CA ASP A 20 -0.90 -18.88 7.50
C ASP A 20 0.59 -18.96 7.88
N ALA A 21 1.48 -19.01 6.89
CA ALA A 21 2.93 -19.00 7.12
C ALA A 21 3.50 -17.61 7.48
N ILE A 22 2.69 -16.55 7.41
CA ILE A 22 3.10 -15.20 7.79
C ILE A 22 2.71 -14.95 9.25
N PRO A 23 3.63 -14.47 10.12
CA PRO A 23 3.31 -14.12 11.50
C PRO A 23 2.27 -13.01 11.60
N ASP A 24 1.34 -13.16 12.54
CA ASP A 24 0.21 -12.22 12.69
C ASP A 24 0.64 -10.80 13.04
N ASP A 25 1.75 -10.64 13.77
CA ASP A 25 2.34 -9.33 14.05
C ASP A 25 2.71 -8.59 12.76
N TRP A 26 3.26 -9.30 11.77
CA TRP A 26 3.61 -8.71 10.49
C TRP A 26 2.38 -8.32 9.67
N LYS A 27 1.29 -9.09 9.82
CA LYS A 27 -0.02 -8.76 9.22
C LYS A 27 -0.65 -7.53 9.88
N ASN A 28 -0.11 -6.97 10.96
CA ASN A 28 -0.62 -5.74 11.56
C ASN A 28 -0.11 -4.47 10.87
N ASP A 29 1.03 -4.55 10.19
CA ASP A 29 1.58 -3.44 9.43
C ASP A 29 0.92 -3.30 8.07
N ASN A 30 0.62 -2.05 7.68
CA ASN A 30 -0.06 -1.78 6.41
C ASN A 30 0.78 -2.18 5.19
N ILE A 31 2.11 -2.26 5.35
CA ILE A 31 3.04 -2.69 4.30
C ILE A 31 2.76 -4.12 3.82
N PHE A 32 2.33 -5.01 4.72
CA PHE A 32 1.95 -6.38 4.37
C PHE A 32 0.84 -6.39 3.32
N TYR A 33 -0.18 -5.53 3.47
CA TYR A 33 -1.31 -5.48 2.54
C TYR A 33 -0.94 -4.94 1.17
N HIS A 34 -0.01 -3.99 1.11
CA HIS A 34 0.55 -3.52 -0.15
C HIS A 34 1.32 -4.63 -0.88
N LEU A 35 2.14 -5.40 -0.15
CA LEU A 35 2.92 -6.50 -0.72
C LEU A 35 2.05 -7.71 -1.11
N LEU A 36 1.11 -8.09 -0.25
CA LEU A 36 0.11 -9.13 -0.53
C LEU A 36 -0.72 -8.75 -1.77
N GLY A 37 -1.18 -7.50 -1.86
CA GLY A 37 -1.92 -7.05 -3.03
C GLY A 37 -1.05 -7.07 -4.30
N HIS A 38 0.21 -6.64 -4.23
CA HIS A 38 1.13 -6.72 -5.37
C HIS A 38 1.35 -8.17 -5.83
N TYR A 39 1.61 -9.07 -4.88
CA TYR A 39 1.72 -10.50 -5.14
C TYR A 39 0.44 -11.06 -5.75
N ALA A 40 -0.72 -10.82 -5.13
CA ALA A 40 -2.01 -11.30 -5.64
C ALA A 40 -2.25 -10.82 -7.07
N GLY A 41 -1.95 -9.56 -7.39
CA GLY A 41 -2.09 -9.05 -8.75
C GLY A 41 -1.22 -9.80 -9.75
N GLN A 42 0.08 -9.98 -9.47
CA GLN A 42 1.01 -10.69 -10.36
C GLN A 42 0.54 -12.10 -10.74
N PHE A 43 -0.10 -12.82 -9.81
CA PHE A 43 -0.46 -14.24 -10.02
C PHE A 43 -1.94 -14.47 -10.38
N SER A 44 -2.80 -13.46 -10.25
CA SER A 44 -4.24 -13.62 -10.51
C SER A 44 -4.57 -13.63 -12.00
N GLY A 45 -3.92 -12.79 -12.81
CA GLY A 45 -4.34 -12.58 -14.20
C GLY A 45 -5.82 -12.18 -14.25
N ARG A 46 -6.65 -12.98 -14.94
CA ARG A 46 -8.11 -12.77 -15.01
C ARG A 46 -8.91 -13.44 -13.90
N ARG A 47 -8.24 -14.19 -13.01
CA ARG A 47 -8.86 -15.00 -11.96
C ARG A 47 -9.15 -14.15 -10.73
N ILE A 48 -10.14 -14.55 -9.92
CA ILE A 48 -10.50 -13.87 -8.68
C ILE A 48 -9.73 -14.55 -7.52
N PRO A 49 -8.75 -13.89 -6.89
CA PRO A 49 -8.05 -14.45 -5.74
C PRO A 49 -8.94 -14.41 -4.49
N VAL A 50 -8.94 -15.51 -3.76
CA VAL A 50 -9.51 -15.68 -2.42
C VAL A 50 -8.35 -15.78 -1.44
N ILE A 51 -8.38 -14.95 -0.39
CA ILE A 51 -7.30 -14.86 0.59
C ILE A 51 -7.77 -15.45 1.92
N SER A 52 -6.93 -16.27 2.53
CA SER A 52 -7.19 -16.91 3.84
C SER A 52 -6.05 -16.64 4.82
N GLY A 53 -6.32 -16.81 6.12
CA GLY A 53 -5.35 -16.57 7.20
C GLY A 53 -5.16 -15.10 7.59
N LEU A 54 -6.02 -14.19 7.10
CA LEU A 54 -6.02 -12.79 7.53
C LEU A 54 -6.72 -12.64 8.89
N PRO A 55 -6.20 -11.82 9.82
CA PRO A 55 -6.84 -11.59 11.11
C PRO A 55 -8.23 -10.92 10.98
N PRO A 56 -9.20 -11.25 11.86
CA PRO A 56 -10.62 -10.90 11.72
C PRO A 56 -10.98 -9.41 11.95
N GLN A 57 -10.00 -8.53 12.07
CA GLN A 57 -10.22 -7.08 12.10
C GLN A 57 -9.10 -6.40 11.35
N LYS A 58 -9.42 -5.83 10.19
CA LYS A 58 -8.47 -5.01 9.43
C LYS A 58 -9.11 -3.69 9.09
N THR A 59 -8.33 -2.63 9.29
CA THR A 59 -8.79 -1.28 8.99
C THR A 59 -9.13 -1.20 7.52
N MET A 60 -10.04 -0.30 7.17
CA MET A 60 -10.34 -0.01 5.76
C MET A 60 -9.08 0.36 4.97
N ASP A 61 -8.04 0.89 5.62
CA ASP A 61 -6.76 1.20 4.98
C ASP A 61 -6.01 -0.05 4.48
N SER A 62 -6.04 -1.14 5.24
CA SER A 62 -5.40 -2.40 4.84
C SER A 62 -6.10 -3.02 3.64
N LEU A 63 -7.45 -3.01 3.63
CA LEU A 63 -8.21 -3.53 2.49
C LEU A 63 -8.05 -2.62 1.25
N LYS A 64 -7.97 -1.31 1.47
CA LYS A 64 -7.68 -0.29 0.44
C LYS A 64 -6.29 -0.49 -0.16
N ALA A 65 -5.28 -0.73 0.68
CA ALA A 65 -3.90 -0.98 0.25
C ALA A 65 -3.79 -2.24 -0.63
N LEU A 66 -4.39 -3.33 -0.18
CA LEU A 66 -4.45 -4.59 -0.93
C LEU A 66 -5.16 -4.42 -2.26
N SER A 67 -6.36 -3.85 -2.25
CA SER A 67 -7.16 -3.63 -3.47
C SER A 67 -6.40 -2.78 -4.49
N ALA A 68 -5.79 -1.68 -4.06
CA ALA A 68 -5.06 -0.80 -4.94
C ALA A 68 -3.82 -1.48 -5.52
N ALA A 69 -3.08 -2.27 -4.73
CA ALA A 69 -1.89 -2.96 -5.20
C ALA A 69 -2.23 -4.11 -6.17
N ALA A 70 -3.29 -4.88 -5.90
CA ALA A 70 -3.74 -5.98 -6.76
C ALA A 70 -4.26 -5.48 -8.12
N ALA A 71 -5.08 -4.41 -8.11
CA ALA A 71 -5.55 -3.77 -9.33
C ALA A 71 -4.38 -3.19 -10.16
N THR A 72 -3.36 -2.65 -9.50
CA THR A 72 -2.21 -2.01 -10.16
C THR A 72 -1.27 -3.02 -10.81
N SER A 73 -0.94 -4.09 -10.10
CA SER A 73 0.07 -5.07 -10.55
C SER A 73 -0.48 -6.15 -11.49
N GLY A 74 -1.80 -6.39 -11.47
CA GLY A 74 -2.41 -7.46 -12.27
C GLY A 74 -3.77 -7.17 -12.88
N GLY A 75 -4.34 -5.97 -12.69
CA GLY A 75 -5.68 -5.66 -13.19
C GLY A 75 -6.79 -6.43 -12.46
N VAL A 76 -6.55 -6.87 -11.23
CA VAL A 76 -7.53 -7.60 -10.42
C VAL A 76 -8.73 -6.71 -10.15
N ALA A 77 -9.88 -7.07 -10.72
CA ALA A 77 -11.12 -6.32 -10.59
C ALA A 77 -11.91 -6.67 -9.32
N MET A 78 -11.70 -7.87 -8.77
CA MET A 78 -12.33 -8.37 -7.56
C MET A 78 -11.41 -9.35 -6.85
N TRP A 79 -11.47 -9.38 -5.54
CA TRP A 79 -10.81 -10.35 -4.68
C TRP A 79 -11.68 -10.60 -3.44
N HIS A 80 -11.47 -11.74 -2.80
CA HIS A 80 -12.20 -12.16 -1.60
C HIS A 80 -11.24 -12.38 -0.44
N ALA A 81 -11.67 -12.15 0.79
CA ALA A 81 -10.97 -12.62 1.97
C ALA A 81 -11.91 -13.34 2.91
N GLN A 82 -11.51 -14.55 3.30
CA GLN A 82 -12.23 -15.42 4.19
C GLN A 82 -12.57 -14.70 5.51
N GLY A 83 -13.86 -14.63 5.84
CA GLY A 83 -14.37 -14.00 7.06
C GLY A 83 -14.36 -12.46 7.04
N ILE A 84 -13.90 -11.83 5.96
CA ILE A 84 -13.75 -10.37 5.85
C ILE A 84 -14.66 -9.79 4.77
N THR A 85 -14.59 -10.31 3.54
CA THR A 85 -15.43 -9.81 2.44
C THR A 85 -16.82 -10.45 2.49
N PRO A 86 -17.89 -9.72 2.10
CA PRO A 86 -19.27 -10.20 2.22
C PRO A 86 -19.52 -11.57 1.56
N GLU A 87 -18.94 -11.80 0.39
CA GLU A 87 -19.10 -13.02 -0.41
C GLU A 87 -18.21 -14.19 0.06
N ALA A 88 -17.40 -13.99 1.10
CA ALA A 88 -16.39 -14.94 1.54
C ALA A 88 -16.44 -15.23 3.04
N LYS A 89 -17.64 -15.30 3.65
CA LYS A 89 -17.77 -15.70 5.07
C LYS A 89 -17.04 -17.01 5.37
N THR A 90 -17.04 -17.95 4.41
CA THR A 90 -16.25 -19.18 4.40
C THR A 90 -15.53 -19.32 3.06
N LEU A 91 -14.55 -20.23 2.97
CA LEU A 91 -13.95 -20.57 1.68
C LEU A 91 -14.98 -21.17 0.72
N ASP A 92 -15.89 -22.00 1.24
CA ASP A 92 -16.97 -22.60 0.46
C ASP A 92 -17.85 -21.54 -0.23
N HIS A 93 -18.22 -20.47 0.49
CA HIS A 93 -18.95 -19.34 -0.10
C HIS A 93 -18.10 -18.62 -1.18
N ALA A 94 -16.82 -18.34 -0.89
CA ALA A 94 -15.95 -17.62 -1.81
C ALA A 94 -15.73 -18.39 -3.13
N PHE A 95 -15.69 -19.72 -3.09
CA PHE A 95 -15.56 -20.59 -4.26
C PHE A 95 -16.90 -21.11 -4.81
N GLN A 96 -18.02 -20.66 -4.23
CA GLN A 96 -19.38 -21.06 -4.60
C GLN A 96 -19.55 -22.59 -4.65
N GLY A 97 -19.05 -23.28 -3.62
CA GLY A 97 -19.09 -24.75 -3.52
C GLY A 97 -18.06 -25.50 -4.39
N GLY A 98 -17.29 -24.78 -5.22
CA GLY A 98 -16.24 -25.38 -6.06
C GLY A 98 -14.88 -25.48 -5.36
N ALA A 99 -13.97 -26.24 -5.94
CA ALA A 99 -12.56 -26.25 -5.54
C ALA A 99 -11.79 -25.08 -6.19
N PRO A 100 -10.73 -24.55 -5.54
CA PRO A 100 -9.82 -23.61 -6.17
C PRO A 100 -9.08 -24.27 -7.34
N GLY A 101 -8.88 -23.54 -8.45
CA GLY A 101 -8.04 -23.98 -9.56
C GLY A 101 -6.54 -23.96 -9.24
N ALA A 102 -6.13 -23.18 -8.23
CA ALA A 102 -4.77 -23.18 -7.69
C ALA A 102 -4.75 -22.78 -6.22
N ILE A 103 -3.78 -23.31 -5.46
CA ILE A 103 -3.50 -22.92 -4.08
C ILE A 103 -2.07 -22.39 -4.02
N LEU A 104 -1.91 -21.17 -3.51
CA LEU A 104 -0.64 -20.47 -3.37
C LEU A 104 -0.37 -20.23 -1.89
N GLU A 105 0.74 -20.76 -1.39
CA GLU A 105 1.21 -20.54 -0.03
C GLU A 105 2.11 -19.29 -0.02
N LEU A 106 1.65 -18.20 0.60
CA LEU A 106 2.42 -16.98 0.73
C LEU A 106 3.54 -17.17 1.75
N THR A 107 4.77 -16.82 1.36
CA THR A 107 5.95 -16.94 2.23
C THR A 107 6.64 -15.59 2.39
N SER A 108 7.47 -15.45 3.42
CA SER A 108 8.32 -14.27 3.63
C SER A 108 9.21 -13.97 2.41
N ALA A 109 9.72 -15.01 1.75
CA ALA A 109 10.54 -14.85 0.55
C ALA A 109 9.76 -14.25 -0.63
N LEU A 110 8.47 -14.60 -0.78
CA LEU A 110 7.61 -14.01 -1.79
C LEU A 110 7.28 -12.54 -1.48
N LEU A 111 7.14 -12.19 -0.19
CA LEU A 111 6.97 -10.79 0.24
C LEU A 111 8.25 -9.98 0.03
N ALA A 112 9.43 -10.56 0.27
CA ALA A 112 10.72 -9.95 -0.03
C ALA A 112 10.86 -9.66 -1.52
N LYS A 113 10.50 -10.64 -2.37
CA LYS A 113 10.46 -10.45 -3.82
C LYS A 113 9.48 -9.35 -4.22
N ALA A 114 8.26 -9.33 -3.68
CA ALA A 114 7.30 -8.27 -3.99
C ALA A 114 7.83 -6.87 -3.61
N ARG A 115 8.61 -6.75 -2.52
CA ARG A 115 9.27 -5.49 -2.15
C ARG A 115 10.36 -5.10 -3.14
N GLN A 116 11.18 -6.06 -3.57
CA GLN A 116 12.22 -5.85 -4.58
C GLN A 116 11.57 -5.39 -5.90
N ASP A 117 10.48 -6.02 -6.32
CA ASP A 117 9.74 -5.65 -7.53
C ASP A 117 9.16 -4.20 -7.44
N LEU A 118 8.93 -3.68 -6.22
CA LEU A 118 8.47 -2.31 -5.94
C LEU A 118 9.61 -1.32 -5.62
N THR A 119 10.87 -1.74 -5.67
CA THR A 119 12.03 -0.91 -5.34
C THR A 119 12.99 -0.90 -6.52
N SER A 120 13.11 0.24 -7.21
CA SER A 120 13.98 0.40 -8.38
C SER A 120 15.33 1.04 -8.08
N ALA A 121 15.50 1.66 -6.90
CA ALA A 121 16.78 2.23 -6.46
C ALA A 121 17.41 1.44 -5.30
N ALA A 122 18.75 1.46 -5.26
CA ALA A 122 19.49 1.09 -4.06
C ALA A 122 19.24 2.12 -2.94
N ASP A 123 19.42 1.70 -1.68
CA ASP A 123 19.30 2.60 -0.55
C ASP A 123 20.39 3.70 -0.62
N GLY A 124 19.99 4.95 -0.39
CA GLY A 124 20.85 6.11 -0.57
C GLY A 124 20.12 7.43 -0.31
N PRO A 125 20.71 8.58 -0.71
CA PRO A 125 20.11 9.91 -0.53
C PRO A 125 18.73 10.03 -1.19
N LEU A 126 17.80 10.72 -0.53
CA LEU A 126 16.44 10.92 -1.01
C LEU A 126 16.18 12.36 -1.42
N ASP A 127 15.45 12.52 -2.52
CA ASP A 127 14.97 13.82 -3.00
C ASP A 127 13.54 14.11 -2.53
N MET A 128 12.72 13.07 -2.39
CA MET A 128 11.31 13.22 -2.08
C MET A 128 10.73 12.02 -1.33
N VAL A 129 9.69 12.28 -0.53
CA VAL A 129 8.74 11.27 -0.06
C VAL A 129 7.35 11.57 -0.60
N ALA A 130 6.67 10.56 -1.13
CA ALA A 130 5.30 10.66 -1.60
C ALA A 130 4.40 9.60 -0.97
N LEU A 131 3.37 10.04 -0.25
CA LEU A 131 2.38 9.19 0.41
C LEU A 131 0.98 9.40 -0.19
N GLY A 132 0.07 8.46 0.07
CA GLY A 132 -1.36 8.66 -0.19
C GLY A 132 -1.81 8.36 -1.61
N THR A 133 -1.28 7.31 -2.23
CA THR A 133 -1.83 6.78 -3.50
C THR A 133 -2.14 5.30 -3.32
N PRO A 134 -3.37 4.83 -3.05
CA PRO A 134 -4.63 5.57 -3.02
C PRO A 134 -4.68 6.62 -1.89
N HIS A 135 -5.60 7.58 -2.01
CA HIS A 135 -5.70 8.74 -1.12
C HIS A 135 -5.56 8.36 0.36
N PHE A 136 -4.70 9.12 1.04
CA PHE A 136 -4.42 8.99 2.46
C PHE A 136 -5.71 9.23 3.25
N SER A 137 -6.06 8.31 4.13
CA SER A 137 -7.26 8.41 4.98
C SER A 137 -6.98 9.22 6.25
N LEU A 138 -8.04 9.53 6.99
CA LEU A 138 -7.93 10.21 8.28
C LEU A 138 -7.20 9.33 9.32
N THR A 139 -7.42 8.02 9.30
CA THR A 139 -6.74 7.05 10.18
C THR A 139 -5.26 6.88 9.82
N GLU A 140 -4.89 7.04 8.54
CA GLU A 140 -3.49 7.11 8.16
C GLU A 140 -2.83 8.41 8.61
N PHE A 141 -3.53 9.56 8.57
CA PHE A 141 -3.04 10.79 9.19
C PHE A 141 -2.84 10.63 10.70
N GLU A 142 -3.80 10.02 11.39
CA GLU A 142 -3.69 9.74 12.83
C GLU A 142 -2.43 8.92 13.16
N ARG A 143 -2.14 7.90 12.35
CA ARG A 143 -0.91 7.09 12.46
C ARG A 143 0.36 7.85 12.12
N LEU A 144 0.28 8.84 11.21
CA LEU A 144 1.42 9.65 10.80
C LEU A 144 1.83 10.65 11.89
N MET A 145 0.87 11.24 12.63
CA MET A 145 1.16 12.35 13.54
C MET A 145 2.26 12.05 14.57
N PRO A 146 2.27 10.89 15.25
CA PRO A 146 3.34 10.56 16.20
C PRO A 146 4.74 10.47 15.58
N PHE A 147 4.84 10.16 14.28
CA PHE A 147 6.13 10.07 13.59
C PHE A 147 6.71 11.43 13.23
N ILE A 148 5.91 12.51 13.20
CA ILE A 148 6.39 13.84 12.80
C ILE A 148 6.52 14.81 13.97
N ASP A 149 5.98 14.45 15.14
CA ASP A 149 5.92 15.34 16.31
C ASP A 149 7.30 15.84 16.75
N GLY A 150 7.42 17.17 16.91
CA GLY A 150 8.68 17.84 17.23
C GLY A 150 9.79 17.74 16.17
N ARG A 151 9.55 17.06 15.04
CA ARG A 151 10.58 16.79 14.03
C ARG A 151 10.51 17.79 12.87
N ARG A 152 11.54 17.76 12.02
CA ARG A 152 11.63 18.57 10.81
C ARG A 152 12.15 17.73 9.65
N LEU A 153 11.61 18.00 8.48
CA LEU A 153 12.08 17.46 7.23
C LEU A 153 13.50 17.93 6.91
N LYS A 154 14.31 17.06 6.29
CA LYS A 154 15.64 17.43 5.81
C LYS A 154 15.54 18.63 4.84
N PRO A 155 16.32 19.71 5.02
CA PRO A 155 16.33 20.82 4.09
C PRO A 155 16.65 20.37 2.66
N GLY A 156 15.81 20.80 1.70
CA GLY A 156 15.93 20.44 0.28
C GLY A 156 15.12 19.22 -0.15
N LEU A 157 14.65 18.40 0.79
CA LEU A 157 13.79 17.24 0.51
C LEU A 157 12.32 17.69 0.46
N ALA A 158 11.51 17.09 -0.42
CA ALA A 158 10.07 17.37 -0.51
C ALA A 158 9.23 16.23 0.07
N PHE A 159 8.19 16.55 0.84
CA PHE A 159 7.29 15.53 1.41
C PHE A 159 5.85 15.81 1.02
N TYR A 160 5.26 14.94 0.20
CA TYR A 160 3.90 15.09 -0.29
C TYR A 160 2.97 14.01 0.22
N ILE A 161 1.75 14.41 0.56
CA ILE A 161 0.67 13.51 0.97
C ILE A 161 -0.55 13.83 0.11
N SER A 162 -1.00 12.91 -0.74
CA SER A 162 -2.27 13.07 -1.47
C SER A 162 -3.45 12.49 -0.69
N THR A 163 -4.54 13.25 -0.64
CA THR A 163 -5.77 12.87 0.06
C THR A 163 -7.01 13.46 -0.65
N SER A 164 -8.21 13.24 -0.12
CA SER A 164 -9.43 13.91 -0.60
C SER A 164 -9.63 15.27 0.08
N ARG A 165 -10.37 16.19 -0.55
CA ARG A 165 -10.74 17.48 0.09
C ARG A 165 -11.43 17.29 1.44
N HIS A 166 -12.23 16.24 1.57
CA HIS A 166 -12.97 15.94 2.79
C HIS A 166 -12.01 15.55 3.92
N VAL A 167 -11.11 14.59 3.67
CA VAL A 167 -10.11 14.18 4.67
C VAL A 167 -9.13 15.32 4.98
N ARG A 168 -8.75 16.13 3.98
CA ARG A 168 -7.94 17.33 4.21
C ARG A 168 -8.65 18.33 5.15
N HIS A 169 -9.95 18.54 4.98
CA HIS A 169 -10.74 19.39 5.87
C HIS A 169 -10.77 18.83 7.30
N GLU A 170 -11.03 17.53 7.46
CA GLU A 170 -11.00 16.86 8.77
C GLU A 170 -9.61 16.90 9.43
N ALA A 171 -8.53 16.79 8.67
CA ALA A 171 -7.18 16.97 9.20
C ALA A 171 -6.93 18.43 9.63
N ALA A 172 -7.54 19.40 8.95
CA ALA A 172 -7.42 20.82 9.30
C ALA A 172 -8.14 21.15 10.61
N THR A 173 -9.36 20.64 10.80
CA THR A 173 -10.16 20.85 12.02
C THR A 173 -9.48 20.28 13.27
N ARG A 174 -8.65 19.25 13.10
CA ARG A 174 -7.81 18.66 14.15
C ARG A 174 -6.47 19.37 14.39
N GLY A 175 -6.14 20.41 13.62
CA GLY A 175 -4.86 21.12 13.69
C GLY A 175 -3.69 20.43 12.99
N TRP A 176 -3.90 19.21 12.47
CA TRP A 176 -2.84 18.37 11.89
C TRP A 176 -2.20 18.97 10.65
N LEU A 177 -2.93 19.76 9.85
CA LEU A 177 -2.32 20.45 8.71
C LEU A 177 -1.24 21.45 9.15
N GLY A 178 -1.43 22.15 10.27
CA GLY A 178 -0.43 23.07 10.79
C GLY A 178 0.81 22.34 11.29
N ASP A 179 0.66 21.18 11.90
CA ASP A 179 1.80 20.38 12.37
C ASP A 179 2.55 19.71 11.22
N LEU A 180 1.83 19.27 10.18
CA LEU A 180 2.42 18.81 8.92
C LEU A 180 3.21 19.92 8.22
N GLU A 181 2.66 21.15 8.16
CA GLU A 181 3.36 22.29 7.59
C GLU A 181 4.62 22.64 8.38
N LYS A 182 4.56 22.65 9.72
CA LYS A 182 5.75 22.82 10.57
C LYS A 182 6.79 21.74 10.34
N PHE A 183 6.38 20.49 10.14
CA PHE A 183 7.29 19.40 9.80
C PHE A 183 7.94 19.62 8.43
N GLY A 184 7.25 20.28 7.50
CA GLY A 184 7.70 20.52 6.11
C GLY A 184 6.94 19.69 5.06
N ALA A 185 5.84 19.05 5.44
CA ALA A 185 5.00 18.27 4.54
C ALA A 185 3.94 19.12 3.85
N THR A 186 3.66 18.80 2.59
CA THR A 186 2.63 19.43 1.76
C THR A 186 1.49 18.45 1.48
N VAL A 187 0.27 18.82 1.86
CA VAL A 187 -0.94 18.02 1.61
C VAL A 187 -1.64 18.47 0.33
N ILE A 188 -1.81 17.54 -0.60
CA ILE A 188 -2.45 17.76 -1.91
C ILE A 188 -3.82 17.07 -1.89
N ALA A 189 -4.87 17.78 -2.35
CA ALA A 189 -6.22 17.23 -2.40
C ALA A 189 -6.67 16.86 -3.83
N ASP A 190 -7.46 15.79 -3.93
CA ASP A 190 -8.24 15.36 -5.10
C ASP A 190 -7.44 15.12 -6.39
N THR A 191 -6.16 14.83 -6.28
CA THR A 191 -5.35 14.42 -7.43
C THR A 191 -4.32 13.38 -7.03
N CYS A 192 -4.08 12.42 -7.93
CA CYS A 192 -2.96 11.51 -7.77
C CYS A 192 -1.66 12.30 -7.90
N THR A 193 -0.70 12.07 -6.99
CA THR A 193 0.57 12.81 -6.98
C THR A 193 1.31 12.76 -8.31
N TYR A 194 1.19 11.69 -9.12
CA TYR A 194 1.77 11.61 -10.47
C TYR A 194 1.38 12.74 -11.41
N TYR A 195 0.21 13.33 -11.18
CA TYR A 195 -0.35 14.38 -12.03
C TYR A 195 -0.20 15.77 -11.42
N SER A 196 0.19 15.86 -10.15
CA SER A 196 0.46 17.13 -9.50
C SER A 196 1.65 17.83 -10.17
N PRO A 197 1.53 19.11 -10.59
CA PRO A 197 2.66 19.87 -11.13
C PRO A 197 3.86 19.92 -10.18
N ALA A 198 3.61 19.89 -8.87
CA ALA A 198 4.65 19.91 -7.84
C ALA A 198 5.51 18.63 -7.86
N VAL A 199 4.92 17.48 -8.22
CA VAL A 199 5.58 16.18 -8.24
C VAL A 199 6.10 15.84 -9.64
N ARG A 200 5.42 16.27 -10.72
CA ARG A 200 5.84 16.03 -12.11
C ARG A 200 7.21 16.60 -12.46
N ARG A 201 7.65 17.62 -11.73
CA ARG A 201 8.96 18.25 -11.89
C ARG A 201 10.04 17.57 -11.05
N CYS A 202 9.68 16.71 -10.11
CA CYS A 202 10.65 15.95 -9.32
C CYS A 202 11.39 14.96 -10.22
N ARG A 203 12.67 14.80 -9.92
CA ARG A 203 13.61 13.85 -10.51
C ARG A 203 14.38 13.20 -9.35
N GLY A 204 15.03 12.08 -9.62
CA GLY A 204 15.87 11.40 -8.65
C GLY A 204 15.13 10.33 -7.85
N HIS A 205 15.50 10.20 -6.58
CA HIS A 205 15.19 9.06 -5.73
C HIS A 205 14.06 9.39 -4.75
N ILE A 206 12.96 8.63 -4.85
CA ILE A 206 11.72 8.91 -4.15
C ILE A 206 11.35 7.72 -3.26
N MET A 207 11.00 8.00 -2.01
CA MET A 207 10.48 6.98 -1.12
C MET A 207 8.95 7.05 -1.02
N THR A 208 8.31 5.89 -0.95
CA THR A 208 6.85 5.81 -0.77
C THR A 208 6.46 4.60 0.09
N ASN A 209 5.33 4.73 0.79
CA ASN A 209 4.70 3.61 1.47
C ASN A 209 3.59 2.92 0.66
N SER A 210 3.45 3.28 -0.61
CA SER A 210 2.43 2.73 -1.49
C SER A 210 2.99 1.87 -2.61
N ALA A 211 2.53 0.63 -2.70
CA ALA A 211 2.81 -0.24 -3.83
C ALA A 211 2.27 0.32 -5.16
N LYS A 212 1.10 0.97 -5.13
CA LYS A 212 0.56 1.61 -6.35
C LYS A 212 1.46 2.74 -6.79
N TRP A 213 1.93 3.56 -5.83
CA TRP A 213 2.85 4.67 -6.09
C TRP A 213 4.15 4.16 -6.72
N ALA A 214 4.76 3.20 -6.05
CA ALA A 214 6.03 2.61 -6.45
C ALA A 214 5.97 1.92 -7.82
N TYR A 215 4.84 1.28 -8.15
CA TYR A 215 4.68 0.59 -9.41
C TYR A 215 4.65 1.53 -10.63
N TYR A 216 3.86 2.61 -10.60
CA TYR A 216 3.75 3.48 -11.78
C TYR A 216 4.79 4.60 -11.85
N ALA A 217 5.30 5.07 -10.71
CA ALA A 217 6.19 6.23 -10.68
C ALA A 217 7.41 6.11 -11.63
N PRO A 218 8.16 5.00 -11.69
CA PRO A 218 9.30 4.89 -12.60
C PRO A 218 8.91 5.10 -14.05
N GLY A 219 7.84 4.45 -14.52
CA GLY A 219 7.37 4.56 -15.90
C GLY A 219 6.67 5.88 -16.23
N MET A 220 5.96 6.49 -15.28
CA MET A 220 5.20 7.72 -15.50
C MET A 220 6.01 8.99 -15.30
N LEU A 221 7.00 8.97 -14.40
CA LEU A 221 7.75 10.16 -13.97
C LEU A 221 9.24 10.09 -14.32
N GLY A 222 9.78 8.92 -14.67
CA GLY A 222 11.22 8.74 -14.93
C GLY A 222 12.07 8.91 -13.67
N VAL A 223 11.63 8.30 -12.56
CA VAL A 223 12.21 8.42 -11.22
C VAL A 223 12.59 7.06 -10.67
N GLU A 224 13.50 7.04 -9.71
CA GLU A 224 13.84 5.82 -8.98
C GLU A 224 13.09 5.78 -7.64
N VAL A 225 12.75 4.58 -7.18
CA VAL A 225 11.84 4.40 -6.04
C VAL A 225 12.41 3.45 -5.01
N SER A 226 12.27 3.82 -3.74
CA SER A 226 12.32 2.88 -2.61
C SER A 226 10.92 2.73 -1.99
N PHE A 227 10.42 1.50 -2.00
CA PHE A 227 9.20 1.15 -1.27
C PHE A 227 9.52 0.81 0.19
N GLY A 228 8.70 1.29 1.13
CA GLY A 228 8.89 1.05 2.56
C GLY A 228 7.62 1.24 3.39
N SER A 229 7.74 1.19 4.70
CA SER A 229 6.65 1.44 5.64
C SER A 229 6.42 2.94 5.85
N LEU A 230 5.32 3.30 6.51
CA LEU A 230 5.07 4.69 6.91
C LEU A 230 6.20 5.22 7.81
N ALA A 231 6.63 4.42 8.79
CA ALA A 231 7.71 4.78 9.70
C ALA A 231 9.03 5.00 8.96
N GLU A 232 9.40 4.09 8.05
CA GLU A 232 10.61 4.24 7.23
C GLU A 232 10.55 5.49 6.35
N CYS A 233 9.40 5.79 5.74
CA CYS A 233 9.24 7.01 4.93
C CYS A 233 9.51 8.28 5.74
N VAL A 234 8.95 8.39 6.95
CA VAL A 234 9.14 9.58 7.79
C VAL A 234 10.55 9.65 8.35
N GLU A 235 11.13 8.52 8.77
CA GLU A 235 12.50 8.49 9.29
C GLU A 235 13.51 8.85 8.20
N SER A 236 13.34 8.31 7.00
CA SER A 236 14.20 8.61 5.84
C SER A 236 14.08 10.07 5.43
N ALA A 237 12.87 10.64 5.51
CA ALA A 237 12.62 12.06 5.23
C ALA A 237 13.34 13.00 6.21
N VAL A 238 13.48 12.60 7.48
CA VAL A 238 14.21 13.35 8.50
C VAL A 238 15.72 13.24 8.29
N ARG A 239 16.22 12.05 7.93
CA ARG A 239 17.64 11.79 7.69
C ARG A 239 18.14 12.37 6.37
N GLY A 240 17.29 12.41 5.35
CA GLY A 240 17.65 12.76 3.97
C GLY A 240 18.16 11.59 3.13
N GLU A 241 18.06 10.37 3.65
CA GLU A 241 18.50 9.14 2.98
C GLU A 241 17.63 7.97 3.44
N VAL A 242 17.57 6.92 2.63
CA VAL A 242 16.78 5.72 2.92
C VAL A 242 17.26 5.07 4.21
N TRP A 243 16.36 4.97 5.17
CA TRP A 243 16.53 4.20 6.39
C TRP A 243 15.54 3.03 6.42
N ARG A 244 16.04 1.87 6.82
CA ARG A 244 15.29 0.63 6.91
C ARG A 244 15.07 0.25 8.37
N ASP A 245 13.83 0.00 8.76
CA ASP A 245 13.49 -0.43 10.12
C ASP A 245 14.00 -1.86 10.36
N PRO A 246 15.01 -2.07 11.22
CA PRO A 246 15.55 -3.41 11.44
C PRO A 246 14.47 -4.40 11.89
N ARG A 247 13.44 -3.96 12.61
CA ARG A 247 12.38 -4.84 13.10
C ARG A 247 11.55 -5.45 11.97
N LEU A 248 11.43 -4.74 10.85
CA LEU A 248 10.73 -5.24 9.67
C LEU A 248 11.60 -6.17 8.82
N TRP A 249 12.93 -5.98 8.83
CA TRP A 249 13.83 -6.58 7.84
C TRP A 249 14.97 -7.47 8.36
N THR A 250 15.11 -7.69 9.67
CA THR A 250 16.21 -8.53 10.23
C THR A 250 15.76 -9.88 10.80
N ASN A 251 14.45 -10.18 10.83
CA ASN A 251 13.91 -11.39 11.49
C ASN A 251 13.43 -12.51 10.54
N GLY A 252 13.97 -12.61 9.31
CA GLY A 252 13.52 -13.64 8.33
C GLY A 252 12.08 -13.44 7.82
N LEU A 253 11.47 -12.34 8.22
CA LEU A 253 10.45 -11.61 7.48
C LEU A 253 11.21 -10.51 6.73
N PRO A 254 10.86 -10.29 5.46
CA PRO A 254 11.71 -9.92 4.31
C PRO A 254 13.10 -9.33 4.57
#